data_AF-A0A954X508-F1
#
_entry.id   AF-A0A954X508-F1
#
_cell.length_a   1.000
_cell.length_b   1.000
_cell.length_c   1.000
_cell.angle_alpha   90.00
_cell.angle_beta   90.00
_cell.angle_gamma   90.00
#
_symmetry.space_group_name_H-M   'P 1'
#
loop_
_entity.id
_entity.type
_entity.pdbx_description
1 polymer ?
#
loop_
_entity_poly.entity_id
_entity_poly.type
_entity_poly.pdbx_seq_one_letter_code
_entity_poly.pdbx_strand_id
1 'polypeptide(L)'
;LSDTADLRSALAEIRHLAQAVDQTIGAILADDFPFMNDDVEFDFLHVREHLKAVAEFADRLRDRLNGVRDNLAFVIANRTNEIMRVLTVFASIMLPLSLIAGIYGMNVPLWPSNSNDNAFSLVLGGMFVLGAGLWLFFRRKKWL
;
A
#
# COMPACT_ATOMS: atom_id res chain seq x y z
N LEU A 1 -6.29 11.44 -2.04
CA LEU A 1 -4.87 11.81 -2.28
C LEU A 1 -4.71 13.33 -2.37
N SER A 2 -5.66 14.06 -2.97
CA SER A 2 -5.74 15.53 -2.87
C SER A 2 -5.80 15.99 -1.41
N ASP A 3 -6.75 15.46 -0.62
CA ASP A 3 -6.97 15.90 0.76
C ASP A 3 -5.75 15.72 1.67
N THR A 4 -4.94 14.68 1.43
CA THR A 4 -3.70 14.45 2.18
C THR A 4 -2.60 15.44 1.81
N ALA A 5 -2.57 15.88 0.55
CA ALA A 5 -1.63 16.91 0.11
C ALA A 5 -2.04 18.28 0.67
N ASP A 6 -3.35 18.57 0.68
CA ASP A 6 -3.92 19.81 1.21
C ASP A 6 -3.68 19.91 2.73
N LEU A 7 -3.96 18.84 3.48
CA LEU A 7 -3.67 18.76 4.92
C LEU A 7 -2.18 18.96 5.23
N ARG A 8 -1.30 18.36 4.43
CA ARG A 8 0.16 18.54 4.59
C ARG A 8 0.57 19.98 4.33
N SER A 9 -0.01 20.62 3.32
CA SER A 9 0.26 22.02 3.00
C SER A 9 -0.19 22.93 4.15
N ALA A 10 -1.40 22.71 4.67
CA ALA A 10 -1.93 23.45 5.81
C ALA A 10 -1.06 23.29 7.07
N LEU A 11 -0.56 22.08 7.36
CA LEU A 11 0.35 21.86 8.48
C LEU A 11 1.71 22.55 8.31
N ALA A 12 2.23 22.57 7.07
CA ALA A 12 3.45 23.29 6.77
C ALA A 12 3.26 24.81 6.95
N GLU A 13 2.11 25.33 6.56
CA GLU A 13 1.74 26.74 6.74
C GLU A 13 1.60 27.09 8.22
N ILE A 14 0.90 26.28 9.02
CA ILE A 14 0.79 26.47 10.48
C ILE A 14 2.17 26.50 11.13
N ARG A 15 3.06 25.56 10.79
CA ARG A 15 4.43 25.54 11.30
C ARG A 15 5.18 26.82 10.92
N HIS A 16 5.11 27.22 9.65
CA HIS A 16 5.80 28.40 9.16
C HIS A 16 5.32 29.67 9.86
N LEU A 17 4.00 29.82 10.04
CA LEU A 17 3.41 30.94 10.78
C LEU A 17 3.84 30.92 12.25
N ALA A 18 3.81 29.77 12.92
CA ALA A 18 4.24 29.65 14.31
C ALA A 18 5.72 30.05 14.48
N GLN A 19 6.59 29.65 13.55
CA GLN A 19 8.01 30.03 13.54
C GLN A 19 8.21 31.52 13.27
N ALA A 20 7.48 32.08 12.31
CA ALA A 20 7.56 33.52 11.99
C ALA A 20 7.11 34.38 13.19
N VAL A 21 6.04 33.98 13.89
CA VAL A 21 5.57 34.67 15.10
C VAL A 21 6.59 34.51 16.24
N ASP A 22 7.17 33.33 16.46
CA ASP A 22 8.23 33.13 17.48
C ASP A 22 9.44 34.02 17.24
N GLN A 23 9.87 34.16 15.98
CA GLN A 23 10.96 35.06 15.60
C GLN A 23 10.62 36.53 15.86
N THR A 24 9.39 36.94 15.55
CA THR A 24 8.92 38.32 15.77
C THR A 24 8.87 38.64 17.27
N ILE A 25 8.32 37.73 18.08
CA ILE A 25 8.31 37.88 19.54
C ILE A 25 9.74 37.87 20.10
N GLY A 26 10.61 37.00 19.57
CA GLY A 26 12.02 36.96 19.94
C GLY A 26 12.75 38.28 19.65
N ALA A 27 12.42 38.96 18.55
CA ALA A 27 12.96 40.27 18.24
C ALA A 27 12.42 41.37 19.19
N ILE A 28 11.13 41.32 19.55
CA ILE A 28 10.53 42.24 20.52
C ILE A 28 11.17 42.09 21.90
N LEU A 29 11.37 40.85 22.35
CA LEU A 29 12.03 40.55 23.63
C LEU A 29 13.52 40.95 23.68
N ALA A 30 14.17 41.08 22.52
CA ALA A 30 15.57 41.47 22.45
C ALA A 30 15.77 43.00 22.51
N ASP A 31 14.71 43.79 22.29
CA ASP A 31 14.74 45.24 22.36
C ASP A 31 14.39 45.73 23.78
N ASP A 32 15.05 46.81 24.22
CA ASP A 32 14.83 47.38 25.55
C ASP A 32 13.68 48.40 25.52
N PHE A 33 12.44 47.91 25.66
CA PHE A 33 11.25 48.76 25.65
C PHE A 33 10.92 49.30 27.05
N PRO A 34 10.57 50.60 27.18
CA PRO A 34 10.27 51.21 28.48
C PRO A 34 9.03 50.67 29.21
N PHE A 35 8.24 49.82 28.55
CA PHE A 35 7.04 49.15 29.09
C PHE A 35 7.25 47.63 29.27
N MET A 36 8.46 47.12 29.01
CA MET A 36 8.81 45.71 29.23
C MET A 36 9.15 45.51 30.70
N ASN A 37 8.17 45.02 31.46
CA ASN A 37 8.36 44.60 32.86
C ASN A 37 8.50 43.07 32.91
N ASP A 38 9.05 42.54 34.01
CA ASP A 38 9.27 41.10 34.24
C ASP A 38 8.02 40.24 33.93
N ASP A 39 6.83 40.71 34.30
CA ASP A 39 5.57 39.99 34.04
C ASP A 39 5.27 39.86 32.53
N VAL A 40 5.52 40.92 31.76
CA VAL A 40 5.25 40.96 30.32
C VAL A 40 6.28 40.09 29.58
N GLU A 41 7.54 40.16 29.98
CA GLU A 41 8.60 39.28 29.46
C GLU A 41 8.24 37.80 29.68
N PHE A 42 7.79 37.46 30.88
CA PHE A 42 7.35 36.11 31.23
C PHE A 42 6.18 35.62 30.36
N ASP A 43 5.16 36.47 30.14
CA ASP A 43 4.04 36.15 29.25
C ASP A 43 4.49 35.91 27.80
N PHE A 44 5.39 36.75 27.27
CA PHE A 44 5.93 36.54 25.93
C PHE A 44 6.76 35.25 25.82
N LEU A 45 7.58 34.93 26.82
CA LEU A 45 8.33 33.68 26.87
C LEU A 45 7.39 32.46 26.88
N HIS A 46 6.30 32.51 27.64
CA HIS A 46 5.28 31.47 27.61
C HIS A 46 4.62 31.33 26.24
N VAL A 47 4.26 32.43 25.57
CA VAL A 47 3.70 32.38 24.21
C VAL A 47 4.69 31.72 23.25
N ARG A 48 5.99 32.05 23.34
CA ARG A 48 7.04 31.40 22.53
C ARG A 48 7.11 29.90 22.76
N GLU A 49 7.01 29.44 24.01
CA GLU A 49 6.97 28.01 24.32
C GLU A 49 5.77 27.32 23.65
N HIS A 50 4.59 27.93 23.72
CA HIS A 50 3.39 27.40 23.07
C HIS A 50 3.52 27.39 21.53
N LEU A 51 4.11 28.41 20.93
CA LEU A 51 4.36 28.46 19.48
C LEU A 51 5.30 27.34 19.03
N LYS A 52 6.37 27.07 19.79
CA LYS A 52 7.26 25.94 19.54
C LYS A 52 6.52 24.61 19.66
N ALA A 53 5.71 24.44 20.71
CA ALA A 53 4.91 23.23 20.89
C ALA A 53 3.93 22.98 19.72
N VAL A 54 3.31 24.05 19.19
CA VAL A 54 2.43 23.98 18.01
C VAL A 54 3.21 23.58 16.76
N ALA A 55 4.38 24.19 16.52
CA ALA A 55 5.22 23.86 15.38
C ALA A 55 5.67 22.39 15.39
N GLU A 56 6.10 21.89 16.55
CA GLU A 56 6.44 20.48 16.72
C GLU A 56 5.23 19.55 16.54
N PHE A 57 4.06 19.95 17.02
CA PHE A 57 2.84 19.17 16.84
C PHE A 57 2.46 19.06 15.35
N ALA A 58 2.60 20.15 14.59
CA ALA A 58 2.38 20.16 13.15
C ALA A 58 3.34 19.21 12.42
N ASP A 59 4.62 19.18 12.81
CA ASP A 59 5.60 18.24 12.26
C ASP A 59 5.26 16.77 12.60
N ARG A 60 4.92 16.48 13.86
CA ARG A 60 4.48 15.13 14.26
C ARG A 60 3.26 14.67 13.47
N LEU A 61 2.30 15.56 13.20
CA LEU A 61 1.12 15.21 12.42
C LEU A 61 1.46 14.99 10.95
N ARG A 62 2.37 15.80 10.39
CA ARG A 62 2.90 15.60 9.04
C ARG A 62 3.58 14.24 8.88
N ASP A 63 4.39 13.82 9.86
CA ASP A 63 5.04 12.51 9.85
C ASP A 63 4.02 11.36 9.95
N ARG A 64 3.00 11.52 10.80
CA ARG A 64 1.89 10.54 10.87
C ARG A 64 1.14 10.44 9.55
N LEU A 65 0.87 11.56 8.87
CA LEU A 65 0.24 11.55 7.55
C LEU A 65 1.09 10.81 6.51
N ASN A 66 2.41 10.97 6.54
CA ASN A 66 3.31 10.19 5.69
C ASN A 66 3.21 8.69 6.02
N GLY A 67 3.23 8.31 7.30
CA GLY A 67 3.06 6.91 7.72
C GLY A 67 1.73 6.30 7.27
N VAL A 68 0.63 7.05 7.31
CA VAL A 68 -0.67 6.61 6.78
C VAL A 68 -0.61 6.38 5.27
N ARG A 69 0.00 7.32 4.53
CA ARG A 69 0.16 7.19 3.08
C ARG A 69 0.97 5.95 2.71
N ASP A 70 2.07 5.69 3.39
CA ASP A 70 2.93 4.54 3.13
C ASP A 70 2.21 3.23 3.46
N ASN A 71 1.44 3.20 4.55
CA ASN A 71 0.60 2.05 4.89
C ASN A 71 -0.50 1.81 3.84
N LEU A 72 -1.17 2.86 3.35
CA LEU A 72 -2.14 2.74 2.26
C LEU A 72 -1.50 2.17 0.99
N ALA A 73 -0.31 2.65 0.62
CA ALA A 73 0.44 2.12 -0.51
C ALA A 73 0.78 0.64 -0.31
N PHE A 74 1.21 0.25 0.89
CA PHE A 74 1.45 -1.14 1.26
C PHE A 74 0.19 -2.01 1.13
N VAL A 75 -0.96 -1.56 1.65
CA VAL A 75 -2.23 -2.28 1.56
C VAL A 75 -2.66 -2.46 0.10
N ILE A 76 -2.54 -1.41 -0.73
CA ILE A 76 -2.85 -1.48 -2.16
C ILE A 76 -1.94 -2.47 -2.88
N ALA A 77 -0.63 -2.43 -2.60
CA ALA A 77 0.33 -3.36 -3.18
C ALA A 77 0.03 -4.81 -2.74
N ASN A 78 -0.27 -5.02 -1.46
CA ASN A 78 -0.61 -6.34 -0.94
C ASN A 78 -1.88 -6.89 -1.61
N ARG A 79 -2.93 -6.07 -1.75
CA ARG A 79 -4.17 -6.47 -2.43
C ARG A 79 -3.93 -6.76 -3.91
N THR A 80 -3.11 -5.95 -4.58
CA THR A 80 -2.71 -6.20 -5.98
C THR A 80 -1.97 -7.53 -6.11
N ASN A 81 -1.02 -7.80 -5.21
CA ASN A 81 -0.29 -9.06 -5.19
C ASN A 81 -1.21 -10.26 -4.95
N GLU A 82 -2.19 -10.13 -4.06
CA GLU A 82 -3.20 -11.16 -3.81
C GLU A 82 -4.04 -11.45 -5.07
N ILE A 83 -4.52 -10.41 -5.75
CA ILE A 83 -5.26 -10.54 -7.02
C ILE A 83 -4.39 -11.24 -8.09
N MET A 84 -3.14 -10.80 -8.25
CA MET A 84 -2.20 -11.39 -9.20
C MET A 84 -1.93 -12.86 -8.88
N ARG A 85 -1.80 -13.20 -7.60
CA ARG A 85 -1.58 -14.57 -7.14
C ARG A 85 -2.77 -15.47 -7.49
N VAL A 86 -4.00 -15.01 -7.23
CA VAL A 86 -5.22 -15.75 -7.60
C VAL A 86 -5.27 -15.97 -9.11
N LEU A 87 -5.08 -14.91 -9.92
CA LEU A 87 -5.06 -15.02 -11.38
C LEU A 87 -3.97 -15.99 -11.87
N THR A 88 -2.79 -15.94 -11.27
CA THR A 88 -1.65 -16.83 -11.62
C THR A 88 -1.98 -18.29 -11.33
N VAL A 89 -2.64 -18.59 -10.21
CA VAL A 89 -3.07 -19.95 -9.87
C VAL A 89 -4.09 -20.46 -10.90
N PHE A 90 -5.10 -19.66 -11.23
CA PHE A 90 -6.08 -20.00 -12.26
C PHE A 90 -5.43 -20.25 -13.62
N ALA A 91 -4.55 -19.35 -14.06
CA ALA A 91 -3.83 -19.47 -15.33
C ALA A 91 -2.92 -20.71 -15.36
N SER A 92 -2.20 -20.99 -14.27
CA SER A 92 -1.29 -22.14 -14.18
C SER A 92 -2.02 -23.48 -14.27
N ILE A 93 -3.30 -23.54 -13.84
CA ILE A 93 -4.15 -24.72 -14.00
C ILE A 93 -4.73 -24.76 -15.42
N MET A 94 -5.22 -23.63 -15.94
CA MET A 94 -5.88 -23.56 -17.24
C MET A 94 -4.93 -23.79 -18.42
N LEU A 95 -3.70 -23.25 -18.39
CA LEU A 95 -2.75 -23.37 -19.51
C LEU A 95 -2.43 -24.83 -19.91
N PRO A 96 -1.99 -25.73 -19.01
CA PRO A 96 -1.73 -27.12 -19.37
C PRO A 96 -3.01 -27.88 -19.75
N LEU A 97 -4.14 -27.60 -19.09
CA LEU A 97 -5.43 -28.23 -19.43
C LEU A 97 -5.89 -27.81 -20.84
N SER A 98 -5.81 -26.53 -21.16
CA SER A 98 -6.12 -25.99 -22.49
C SER A 98 -5.18 -26.51 -23.56
N LEU A 99 -3.89 -26.72 -23.25
CA LEU A 99 -2.94 -27.32 -24.17
C LEU A 99 -3.33 -28.77 -24.51
N ILE A 100 -3.69 -29.57 -23.50
CA ILE A 100 -4.15 -30.94 -23.71
C ILE A 100 -5.44 -30.95 -24.54
N ALA A 101 -6.43 -30.13 -24.16
CA ALA A 101 -7.68 -30.01 -24.91
C ALA A 101 -7.44 -29.54 -26.36
N GLY A 102 -6.51 -28.61 -26.57
CA GLY A 102 -6.12 -28.12 -27.90
C GLY A 102 -5.48 -29.22 -28.76
N ILE A 103 -4.51 -29.96 -28.23
CA ILE A 103 -3.86 -31.08 -28.93
C ILE A 103 -4.90 -32.15 -29.32
N TYR A 104 -5.83 -32.48 -28.43
CA TYR A 104 -6.91 -33.44 -28.72
C TYR A 104 -8.01 -32.89 -29.62
N GLY A 105 -8.19 -31.57 -29.67
CA GLY A 105 -9.10 -30.89 -30.59
C GLY A 105 -8.55 -30.79 -32.01
N MET A 106 -7.22 -30.91 -32.18
CA MET A 106 -6.62 -31.16 -33.49
C MET A 106 -7.00 -32.60 -33.85
N ASN A 107 -7.80 -32.81 -34.92
CA ASN A 107 -8.24 -34.11 -35.43
C ASN A 107 -7.08 -35.00 -35.96
N VAL A 108 -5.98 -35.08 -35.22
CA VAL A 108 -4.77 -35.84 -35.52
C VAL A 108 -4.90 -37.16 -34.76
N PRO A 109 -4.70 -38.32 -35.41
CA PRO A 109 -4.75 -39.60 -34.72
C PRO A 109 -3.56 -39.71 -33.76
N LEU A 110 -3.80 -39.37 -32.48
CA LEU A 110 -2.81 -39.44 -31.40
C LEU A 110 -2.47 -40.89 -30.98
N TRP A 111 -3.34 -41.85 -31.30
CA TRP A 111 -3.13 -43.26 -31.00
C TRP A 111 -3.02 -44.10 -32.28
N PRO A 112 -2.14 -45.12 -32.30
CA PRO A 112 -1.96 -46.01 -33.46
C PRO A 112 -3.21 -46.82 -33.84
N SER A 113 -4.22 -46.92 -32.97
CA SER A 113 -5.51 -47.55 -33.30
C SER A 113 -6.68 -46.65 -32.90
N ASN A 114 -7.55 -46.31 -33.85
CA ASN A 114 -8.79 -45.55 -33.66
C ASN A 114 -9.88 -46.35 -32.92
N SER A 115 -9.51 -47.22 -31.97
CA SER A 115 -10.40 -48.25 -31.40
C SER A 115 -10.27 -48.42 -29.89
N ASN A 116 -9.58 -47.52 -29.19
CA ASN A 116 -9.52 -47.55 -27.73
C ASN A 116 -10.62 -46.64 -27.16
N ASP A 117 -11.80 -47.21 -26.88
CA ASP A 117 -12.94 -46.50 -26.25
C ASP A 117 -12.55 -45.81 -24.92
N ASN A 118 -11.50 -46.29 -24.26
CA ASN A 118 -11.03 -45.76 -22.97
C ASN A 118 -10.07 -44.57 -23.07
N ALA A 119 -9.59 -44.24 -24.28
CA ALA A 119 -8.53 -43.26 -24.44
C ALA A 119 -8.98 -41.84 -24.06
N PHE A 120 -10.21 -41.48 -24.43
CA PHE A 120 -10.86 -40.24 -24.02
C PHE A 120 -11.00 -40.15 -22.49
N SER A 121 -11.52 -41.21 -21.87
CA SER A 121 -11.70 -41.28 -20.41
C SER A 121 -10.37 -41.19 -19.65
N LEU A 122 -9.29 -41.78 -20.18
CA LEU A 122 -7.97 -41.76 -19.57
C LEU A 122 -7.32 -40.37 -19.63
N VAL A 123 -7.46 -39.66 -20.75
CA VAL A 123 -7.00 -38.27 -20.89
C VAL A 123 -7.79 -37.33 -19.99
N LEU A 124 -9.12 -37.48 -19.95
CA LEU A 124 -9.98 -36.69 -19.09
C LEU A 124 -9.63 -36.91 -17.61
N GLY A 125 -9.40 -38.16 -17.21
CA GLY A 125 -8.89 -38.51 -15.88
C GLY A 125 -7.52 -37.89 -15.59
N GLY A 126 -6.59 -37.94 -16.55
CA GLY A 126 -5.27 -37.33 -16.45
C GLY A 126 -5.34 -35.80 -16.26
N MET A 127 -6.18 -35.11 -17.03
CA MET A 127 -6.42 -33.67 -16.88
C MET A 127 -7.01 -33.33 -15.51
N PHE A 128 -7.94 -34.14 -15.01
CA PHE A 128 -8.53 -33.95 -13.69
C PHE A 128 -7.50 -34.13 -12.56
N VAL A 129 -6.66 -35.18 -12.65
CA VAL A 129 -5.57 -35.43 -11.70
C VAL A 129 -4.54 -34.30 -11.73
N LEU A 130 -4.18 -33.80 -12.91
CA LEU A 130 -3.22 -32.71 -13.07
C LEU A 130 -3.76 -31.39 -12.50
N GLY A 131 -5.02 -31.06 -12.79
CA GLY A 131 -5.69 -29.89 -12.23
C GLY A 131 -5.84 -29.97 -10.71
N ALA A 132 -6.29 -31.11 -10.18
CA ALA A 132 -6.42 -31.33 -8.74
C ALA A 132 -5.06 -31.33 -8.03
N GLY A 133 -4.02 -31.89 -8.65
CA GLY A 133 -2.65 -31.92 -8.15
C GLY A 133 -2.05 -30.51 -8.03
N LEU A 134 -2.20 -29.69 -9.07
CA LEU A 134 -1.78 -28.28 -9.03
C LEU A 134 -2.56 -27.48 -7.98
N TRP A 135 -3.88 -27.67 -7.88
CA TRP A 135 -4.70 -27.00 -6.87
C TRP A 135 -4.28 -27.37 -5.45
N LEU A 136 -4.04 -28.66 -5.17
CA LEU A 136 -3.54 -29.13 -3.87
C LEU A 136 -2.14 -28.60 -3.57
N PHE A 137 -1.25 -28.53 -4.56
CA PHE A 137 0.09 -27.96 -4.43
C PHE A 137 0.03 -26.47 -4.04
N PHE A 138 -0.78 -25.68 -4.74
CA PHE A 138 -0.94 -24.26 -4.43
C PHE A 138 -1.61 -24.05 -3.06
N ARG A 139 -2.59 -24.87 -2.68
CA ARG A 139 -3.20 -24.85 -1.34
C ARG A 139 -2.18 -25.17 -0.24
N ARG A 140 -1.33 -26.18 -0.43
CA ARG A 140 -0.27 -26.56 0.54
C ARG A 140 0.77 -25.45 0.71
N LYS A 141 1.09 -24.71 -0.33
CA LYS A 141 2.07 -23.62 -0.28
C LYS A 141 1.54 -22.37 0.45
N LYS A 142 0.29 -22.38 0.92
CA LYS A 142 -0.47 -21.18 1.36
C LYS A 142 -0.55 -20.11 0.27
N TRP A 143 -0.45 -20.57 -0.98
CA TRP A 143 -0.89 -19.95 -2.24
C TRP A 143 -2.18 -19.14 -2.23
N LEU A 144 -3.07 -19.69 -1.41
CA LEU A 144 -4.51 -19.57 -1.30
C LEU A 144 -4.82 -19.78 0.18
#